data_AF-A0A7S2P6R5-F1
#
_entry.id   AF-A0A7S2P6R5-F1
#
_cell.length_a   1.000
_cell.length_b   1.000
_cell.length_c   1.000
_cell.angle_alpha   90.00
_cell.angle_beta   90.00
_cell.angle_gamma   90.00
#
_symmetry.space_group_name_H-M   'P 1'
#
loop_
_entity.id
_entity.type
_entity.pdbx_description
1 polymer ?
#
loop_
_entity_poly.entity_id
_entity_poly.type
_entity_poly.pdbx_seq_one_letter_code
_entity_poly.pdbx_strand_id
1 'polypeptide(L)'
;EGTEIGMSVQSADVLNVPSEASTHVEPTAQMTRMEIVRQSKFWMTTGGVACLLLPGFGMKLLLGPTMFAVFHSDQSTQDETSALFLLAYSAMRLLTGVCADRFNLWTVYLVIGVSQSALVFLLGVSVFNEWPQHVFVGLSSGLGMLLAGNKVLFSLLCFKVWAPKDASLALGLVCLAYGIAATFGSGTAWVSLCQMQMVGGEPVEGHQRPLRLAVAAWFS
;
A
#
# COMPACT_ATOMS: atom_id res chain seq x y z
N GLU A 1 12.57 36.33 -83.38
CA GLU A 1 11.43 36.69 -82.52
C GLU A 1 11.66 36.05 -81.17
N GLY A 2 12.38 36.71 -80.26
CA GLY A 2 11.81 37.42 -79.09
C GLY A 2 12.11 36.56 -77.85
N THR A 3 12.68 36.99 -76.72
CA THR A 3 12.86 38.32 -76.11
C THR A 3 13.89 38.12 -74.98
N GLU A 4 14.84 39.04 -74.81
CA GLU A 4 15.70 39.12 -73.62
C GLU A 4 14.91 39.65 -72.41
N ILE A 5 15.10 39.06 -71.22
CA ILE A 5 15.01 39.79 -69.95
C ILE A 5 16.11 39.25 -69.03
N GLY A 6 17.11 40.09 -68.79
CA GLY A 6 18.03 39.94 -67.66
C GLY A 6 17.46 40.55 -66.38
N MET A 7 18.07 40.19 -65.25
CA MET A 7 18.08 40.82 -63.91
C MET A 7 17.99 39.71 -62.85
N SER A 8 18.57 39.78 -61.67
CA SER A 8 19.62 40.59 -61.04
C SER A 8 19.81 39.93 -59.68
N VAL A 9 21.04 39.87 -59.18
CA VAL A 9 21.35 39.37 -57.84
C VAL A 9 20.61 40.21 -56.78
N GLN A 10 19.88 39.56 -55.88
CA GLN A 10 19.58 40.11 -54.56
C GLN A 10 19.96 39.08 -53.48
N SER A 11 21.09 39.38 -52.86
CA SER A 11 21.48 38.90 -51.54
C SER A 11 20.54 39.47 -50.47
N ALA A 12 20.53 38.78 -49.32
CA ALA A 12 19.97 39.15 -48.03
C ALA A 12 18.49 38.79 -47.82
N ASP A 13 18.27 37.64 -47.18
CA ASP A 13 17.65 37.65 -45.86
C ASP A 13 18.23 36.47 -45.07
N VAL A 14 19.33 36.76 -44.37
CA VAL A 14 19.80 35.93 -43.25
C VAL A 14 18.69 35.98 -42.22
N LEU A 15 17.90 34.90 -42.17
CA LEU A 15 16.89 34.70 -41.14
C LEU A 15 17.59 34.81 -39.79
N ASN A 16 17.38 35.96 -39.14
CA ASN A 16 17.84 36.25 -37.80
C ASN A 16 17.01 35.36 -36.86
N VAL A 17 17.41 34.10 -36.71
CA VAL A 17 16.85 33.20 -35.69
C VAL A 17 17.20 33.87 -34.35
N PRO A 18 16.20 34.30 -33.56
CA PRO A 18 16.48 34.78 -32.22
C PRO A 18 17.16 33.63 -31.49
N SER A 19 18.41 33.85 -31.09
CA SER A 19 19.11 32.99 -30.14
C SER A 19 18.19 32.88 -28.92
N GLU A 20 17.49 31.75 -28.80
CA GLU A 20 16.78 31.38 -27.60
C GLU A 20 17.80 31.49 -26.47
N ALA A 21 17.65 32.54 -25.67
CA ALA A 21 18.40 32.72 -24.45
C ALA A 21 18.21 31.42 -23.68
N SER A 22 19.28 30.63 -23.57
CA SER A 22 19.32 29.45 -22.73
C SER A 22 18.98 29.95 -21.33
N THR A 23 17.72 29.79 -20.95
CA THR A 23 17.32 29.89 -19.56
C THR A 23 18.06 28.75 -18.91
N HIS A 24 19.21 29.09 -18.34
CA HIS A 24 19.98 28.25 -17.45
C HIS A 24 19.02 27.98 -16.30
N VAL A 25 18.19 26.94 -16.43
CA VAL A 25 17.38 26.42 -15.33
C VAL A 25 18.43 25.92 -14.36
N GLU A 26 18.74 26.77 -13.38
CA GLU A 26 19.60 26.43 -12.26
C GLU A 26 19.09 25.07 -11.75
N PRO A 27 19.96 24.05 -11.64
CA PRO A 27 19.52 22.76 -11.14
C PRO A 27 18.99 23.01 -9.74
N THR A 28 17.67 23.08 -9.60
CA THR A 28 17.02 23.30 -8.31
C THR A 28 17.60 22.25 -7.38
N ALA A 29 18.29 22.70 -6.32
CA ALA A 29 19.02 21.80 -5.44
C ALA A 29 18.11 20.66 -4.96
N GLN A 30 18.69 19.45 -4.83
CA GLN A 30 17.97 18.33 -4.25
C GLN A 30 17.65 18.64 -2.79
N MET A 31 16.44 18.32 -2.36
CA MET A 31 16.03 18.55 -0.98
C MET A 31 16.83 17.69 -0.01
N THR A 32 17.20 18.26 1.12
CA THR A 32 17.80 17.53 2.23
C THR A 32 16.75 16.71 2.98
N ARG A 33 17.19 15.68 3.72
CA ARG A 33 16.31 14.84 4.56
C ARG A 33 15.46 15.67 5.53
N MET A 34 16.07 16.68 6.15
CA MET A 34 15.39 17.53 7.13
C MET A 34 14.29 18.37 6.48
N GLU A 35 14.51 18.86 5.26
CA GLU A 35 13.49 19.64 4.55
C GLU A 35 12.29 18.77 4.16
N ILE A 36 12.50 17.52 3.74
CA ILE A 36 11.41 16.58 3.45
C ILE A 36 10.58 16.32 4.70
N VAL A 37 11.21 16.02 5.84
CA VAL A 37 10.52 15.71 7.10
C VAL A 37 9.77 16.92 7.67
N ARG A 38 10.23 18.15 7.40
CA ARG A 38 9.52 19.36 7.83
C ARG A 38 8.23 19.62 7.04
N GLN A 39 8.02 18.96 5.91
CA GLN A 39 6.81 19.18 5.10
C GLN A 39 5.60 18.43 5.69
N SER A 40 4.46 19.12 5.79
CA SER A 40 3.20 18.49 6.23
C SER A 40 2.80 17.29 5.37
N LYS A 41 3.03 17.36 4.05
CA LYS A 41 2.75 16.26 3.12
C LYS A 41 3.54 14.98 3.42
N PHE A 42 4.74 15.09 4.03
CA PHE A 42 5.49 13.93 4.48
C PHE A 42 4.72 13.21 5.59
N TRP A 43 4.33 13.92 6.65
CA TRP A 43 3.61 13.32 7.78
C TRP A 43 2.25 12.76 7.40
N MET A 44 1.52 13.43 6.50
CA MET A 44 0.26 12.90 5.95
C MET A 44 0.48 11.58 5.19
N THR A 45 1.51 11.53 4.33
CA THR A 45 1.81 10.32 3.55
C THR A 45 2.30 9.19 4.46
N THR A 46 3.29 9.46 5.30
CA THR A 46 3.87 8.51 6.27
C THR A 46 2.82 7.98 7.23
N GLY A 47 2.00 8.86 7.81
CA GLY A 47 0.91 8.47 8.71
C GLY A 47 -0.16 7.63 8.01
N GLY A 48 -0.61 8.06 6.83
CA GLY A 48 -1.57 7.30 6.03
C GLY A 48 -1.06 5.91 5.65
N VAL A 49 0.20 5.82 5.21
CA VAL A 49 0.86 4.54 4.89
C VAL A 49 0.99 3.65 6.13
N ALA A 50 1.42 4.19 7.27
CA ALA A 50 1.54 3.44 8.50
C ALA A 50 0.19 2.87 8.97
N CYS A 51 -0.86 3.70 8.98
CA CYS A 51 -2.21 3.28 9.37
C CYS A 51 -2.78 2.20 8.45
N LEU A 52 -2.55 2.30 7.15
CA LEU A 52 -3.00 1.28 6.20
C LEU A 52 -2.18 -0.01 6.26
N LEU A 53 -0.90 0.04 6.65
CA LEU A 53 -0.08 -1.18 6.68
C LEU A 53 -0.22 -1.96 7.99
N LEU A 54 -0.53 -1.28 9.10
CA LEU A 54 -0.59 -1.88 10.43
C LEU A 54 -1.50 -3.14 10.48
N PRO A 55 -2.75 -3.12 9.93
CA PRO A 55 -3.62 -4.29 9.91
C PRO A 55 -3.01 -5.48 9.14
N GLY A 56 -2.20 -5.21 8.11
CA GLY A 56 -1.61 -6.25 7.29
C GLY A 56 -0.49 -7.03 7.97
N PHE A 57 0.22 -6.43 8.94
CA PHE A 57 1.27 -7.13 9.67
C PHE A 57 0.73 -8.03 10.78
N GLY A 58 -0.24 -7.54 11.54
CA GLY A 58 -0.83 -8.36 12.60
C GLY A 58 -1.71 -9.48 12.06
N MET A 59 -2.46 -9.26 10.98
CA MET A 59 -3.29 -10.30 10.36
C MET A 59 -2.48 -11.57 10.05
N LYS A 60 -1.26 -11.43 9.51
CA LYS A 60 -0.43 -12.60 9.16
C LYS A 60 -0.10 -13.49 10.35
N LEU A 61 -0.01 -12.91 11.55
CA LEU A 61 0.21 -13.65 12.79
C LEU A 61 -1.10 -14.21 13.37
N LEU A 62 -2.20 -13.50 13.16
CA LEU A 62 -3.50 -13.87 13.72
C LEU A 62 -4.29 -14.86 12.86
N LEU A 63 -4.02 -14.97 11.56
CA LEU A 63 -4.85 -15.74 10.63
C LEU A 63 -4.95 -17.22 11.04
N GLY A 64 -3.81 -17.92 11.18
CA GLY A 64 -3.77 -19.33 11.58
C GLY A 64 -4.41 -19.56 12.96
N PRO A 65 -3.96 -18.86 14.02
CA PRO A 65 -4.55 -18.98 15.36
C PRO A 65 -6.04 -18.68 15.41
N THR A 66 -6.55 -17.75 14.61
CA THR A 66 -8.00 -17.46 14.52
C THR A 66 -8.74 -18.61 13.84
N MET A 67 -8.20 -19.13 12.73
CA MET A 67 -8.75 -20.30 12.03
C MET A 67 -8.82 -21.53 12.94
N PHE A 68 -7.77 -21.78 13.71
CA PHE A 68 -7.75 -22.86 14.69
C PHE A 68 -8.74 -22.62 15.84
N ALA A 69 -8.62 -21.49 16.56
CA ALA A 69 -9.33 -21.31 17.83
C ALA A 69 -10.79 -20.86 17.69
N VAL A 70 -11.16 -20.19 16.60
CA VAL A 70 -12.53 -19.69 16.38
C VAL A 70 -13.30 -20.60 15.42
N PHE A 71 -12.65 -21.02 14.33
CA PHE A 71 -13.29 -21.78 13.27
C PHE A 71 -13.01 -23.29 13.34
N HIS A 72 -12.19 -23.75 14.30
CA HIS A 72 -11.83 -25.17 14.47
C HIS A 72 -11.31 -25.80 13.17
N SER A 73 -10.55 -25.02 12.40
CA SER A 73 -10.02 -25.45 11.12
C SER A 73 -8.76 -26.30 11.29
N ASP A 74 -8.70 -27.39 10.54
CA ASP A 74 -7.51 -28.23 10.45
C ASP A 74 -6.34 -27.51 9.78
N GLN A 75 -5.13 -28.06 9.92
CA GLN A 75 -3.92 -27.47 9.35
C GLN A 75 -4.02 -27.34 7.82
N SER A 76 -4.62 -28.32 7.14
CA SER A 76 -4.79 -28.29 5.67
C SER A 76 -5.58 -27.05 5.24
N THR A 77 -6.70 -26.76 5.90
CA THR A 77 -7.51 -25.58 5.55
C THR A 77 -6.82 -24.26 5.90
N GLN A 78 -6.01 -24.22 6.96
CA GLN A 78 -5.20 -23.04 7.30
C GLN A 78 -4.14 -22.75 6.22
N ASP A 79 -3.49 -23.79 5.70
CA ASP A 79 -2.49 -23.69 4.64
C ASP A 79 -3.15 -23.25 3.31
N GLU A 80 -4.30 -23.83 2.96
CA GLU A 80 -5.10 -23.42 1.79
C GLU A 80 -5.54 -21.95 1.89
N THR A 81 -6.00 -21.52 3.07
CA THR A 81 -6.41 -20.13 3.31
C THR A 81 -5.22 -19.18 3.13
N SER A 82 -4.05 -19.54 3.66
CA SER A 82 -2.82 -18.77 3.50
C SER A 82 -2.36 -18.72 2.04
N ALA A 83 -2.49 -19.82 1.30
CA ALA A 83 -2.19 -19.88 -0.12
C ALA A 83 -3.14 -18.98 -0.93
N LEU A 84 -4.44 -19.04 -0.66
CA LEU A 84 -5.45 -18.19 -1.32
C LEU A 84 -5.17 -16.71 -1.06
N PHE A 85 -4.86 -16.35 0.19
CA PHE A 85 -4.44 -14.99 0.56
C PHE A 85 -3.23 -14.55 -0.28
N LEU A 86 -2.18 -15.37 -0.39
CA LEU A 86 -0.96 -15.03 -1.14
C LEU A 86 -1.18 -14.96 -2.65
N LEU A 87 -2.03 -15.82 -3.20
CA LEU A 87 -2.41 -15.79 -4.62
C LEU A 87 -3.19 -14.52 -4.94
N ALA A 88 -4.21 -14.19 -4.14
CA ALA A 88 -5.00 -12.98 -4.29
C ALA A 88 -4.12 -11.72 -4.13
N TYR A 89 -3.23 -11.73 -3.13
CA TYR A 89 -2.23 -10.70 -2.91
C TYR A 89 -1.32 -10.50 -4.14
N SER A 90 -0.84 -11.59 -4.75
CA SER A 90 0.03 -11.53 -5.94
C SER A 90 -0.70 -11.02 -7.18
N ALA A 91 -1.91 -11.52 -7.43
CA ALA A 91 -2.76 -11.08 -8.54
C ALA A 91 -3.06 -9.58 -8.46
N MET A 92 -3.35 -9.06 -7.27
CA MET A 92 -3.65 -7.65 -7.08
C MET A 92 -2.45 -6.74 -7.32
N ARG A 93 -1.21 -7.18 -7.06
CA ARG A 93 -0.01 -6.39 -7.42
C ARG A 93 0.06 -6.14 -8.92
N LEU A 94 -0.19 -7.19 -9.72
CA LEU A 94 -0.19 -7.10 -11.19
C LEU A 94 -1.32 -6.17 -11.66
N LEU A 95 -2.53 -6.38 -11.13
CA LEU A 95 -3.69 -5.58 -11.50
C LEU A 95 -3.50 -4.10 -11.16
N THR A 96 -2.94 -3.81 -9.98
CA THR A 96 -2.70 -2.43 -9.54
C THR A 96 -1.68 -1.74 -10.43
N GLY A 97 -0.64 -2.43 -10.88
CA GLY A 97 0.32 -1.90 -11.84
C GLY A 97 -0.35 -1.47 -13.15
N VAL A 98 -1.22 -2.30 -13.71
CA VAL A 98 -1.96 -2.00 -14.95
C VAL A 98 -3.01 -0.89 -14.74
N CYS A 99 -3.70 -0.89 -13.60
CA CYS A 99 -4.74 0.09 -13.29
C CYS A 99 -4.18 1.48 -12.95
N ALA A 100 -2.97 1.56 -12.39
CA ALA A 100 -2.35 2.84 -12.02
C ALA A 100 -2.14 3.77 -13.22
N ASP A 101 -1.97 3.22 -14.42
CA ASP A 101 -1.82 3.99 -15.66
C ASP A 101 -3.15 4.52 -16.21
N ARG A 102 -4.28 3.90 -15.84
CA ARG A 102 -5.61 4.20 -16.40
C ARG A 102 -6.46 5.11 -15.54
N PHE A 103 -6.21 5.15 -14.23
CA PHE A 103 -7.03 5.88 -13.27
C PHE A 103 -6.24 6.93 -12.51
N ASN A 104 -6.94 7.90 -11.91
CA ASN A 104 -6.29 8.86 -11.03
C ASN A 104 -5.78 8.15 -9.76
N LEU A 105 -4.45 8.13 -9.59
CA LEU A 105 -3.76 7.51 -8.46
C LEU A 105 -4.35 7.88 -7.09
N TRP A 106 -4.78 9.13 -6.90
CA TRP A 106 -5.37 9.58 -5.62
C TRP A 106 -6.71 8.90 -5.35
N THR A 107 -7.58 8.83 -6.36
CA THR A 107 -8.87 8.17 -6.25
C THR A 107 -8.71 6.68 -5.98
N VAL A 108 -7.79 6.02 -6.69
CA VAL A 108 -7.50 4.59 -6.48
C VAL A 108 -6.98 4.34 -5.06
N TYR A 109 -6.03 5.17 -4.59
CA TYR A 109 -5.49 5.06 -3.23
C TYR A 109 -6.56 5.25 -2.15
N LEU A 110 -7.45 6.24 -2.31
CA LEU A 110 -8.55 6.47 -1.38
C LEU A 110 -9.57 5.32 -1.37
N VAL A 111 -9.98 4.84 -2.54
CA VAL A 111 -10.92 3.71 -2.65
C VAL A 111 -10.34 2.48 -1.98
N ILE A 112 -9.08 2.13 -2.29
CA ILE A 112 -8.42 0.98 -1.66
C ILE A 112 -8.29 1.19 -0.15
N GLY A 113 -7.90 2.38 0.30
CA GLY A 113 -7.80 2.69 1.74
C GLY A 113 -9.13 2.52 2.48
N VAL A 114 -10.22 3.08 1.95
CA VAL A 114 -11.57 2.96 2.54
C VAL A 114 -12.05 1.51 2.54
N SER A 115 -11.93 0.82 1.40
CA SER A 115 -12.27 -0.60 1.30
C SER A 115 -11.46 -1.45 2.27
N GLN A 116 -10.19 -1.09 2.50
CA GLN A 116 -9.31 -1.82 3.40
C GLN A 116 -9.78 -1.67 4.85
N SER A 117 -10.06 -0.44 5.29
CA SER A 117 -10.61 -0.19 6.63
C SER A 117 -11.95 -0.90 6.84
N ALA A 118 -12.83 -0.91 5.83
CA ALA A 118 -14.10 -1.62 5.89
C ALA A 118 -13.90 -3.14 6.02
N LEU A 119 -12.96 -3.73 5.27
CA LEU A 119 -12.66 -5.16 5.39
C LEU A 119 -12.04 -5.53 6.73
N VAL A 120 -11.16 -4.70 7.29
CA VAL A 120 -10.59 -4.89 8.63
C VAL A 120 -11.72 -4.91 9.66
N PHE A 121 -12.61 -3.93 9.64
CA PHE A 121 -13.77 -3.89 10.53
C PHE A 121 -14.68 -5.12 10.36
N LEU A 122 -14.99 -5.50 9.11
CA LEU A 122 -15.82 -6.68 8.83
C LEU A 122 -15.16 -7.98 9.31
N LEU A 123 -13.83 -8.09 9.28
CA LEU A 123 -13.12 -9.23 9.86
C LEU A 123 -13.33 -9.29 11.38
N GLY A 124 -13.24 -8.16 12.08
CA GLY A 124 -13.53 -8.09 13.51
C GLY A 124 -14.96 -8.52 13.84
N VAL A 125 -15.93 -8.02 13.07
CA VAL A 125 -17.35 -8.41 13.18
C VAL A 125 -17.54 -9.91 12.90
N SER A 126 -16.84 -10.46 11.90
CA SER A 126 -16.94 -11.87 11.52
C SER A 126 -16.41 -12.82 12.60
N VAL A 127 -15.33 -12.43 13.29
CA VAL A 127 -14.79 -13.18 14.42
C VAL A 127 -15.68 -13.05 15.65
N PHE A 128 -16.19 -11.85 15.93
CA PHE A 128 -17.05 -11.61 17.09
C PHE A 128 -18.38 -12.36 17.02
N ASN A 129 -19.01 -12.39 15.84
CA ASN A 129 -20.32 -13.02 15.60
C ASN A 129 -20.21 -14.45 15.06
N GLU A 130 -19.00 -15.02 14.97
CA GLU A 130 -18.77 -16.38 14.49
C GLU A 130 -19.43 -16.65 13.13
N TRP A 131 -19.19 -15.74 12.19
CA TRP A 131 -19.65 -15.91 10.81
C TRP A 131 -19.08 -17.20 10.20
N PRO A 132 -19.68 -17.75 9.15
CA PRO A 132 -19.15 -18.95 8.51
C PRO A 132 -17.69 -18.77 8.07
N GLN A 133 -16.86 -19.80 8.30
CA GLN A 133 -15.43 -19.78 8.01
C GLN A 133 -15.10 -19.31 6.59
N HIS A 134 -15.87 -19.74 5.58
CA HIS A 134 -15.65 -19.33 4.19
C HIS A 134 -15.81 -17.80 3.98
N VAL A 135 -16.64 -17.14 4.77
CA VAL A 135 -16.78 -15.68 4.75
C VAL A 135 -15.52 -15.02 5.31
N PHE A 136 -15.00 -15.52 6.44
CA PHE A 136 -13.73 -15.04 7.00
C PHE A 136 -12.55 -15.23 6.04
N VAL A 137 -12.47 -16.39 5.38
CA VAL A 137 -11.47 -16.67 4.33
C VAL A 137 -11.59 -15.70 3.15
N GLY A 138 -12.82 -15.43 2.70
CA GLY A 138 -13.08 -14.46 1.63
C GLY A 138 -12.68 -13.03 2.02
N LEU A 139 -13.06 -12.58 3.21
CA LEU A 139 -12.72 -11.25 3.74
C LEU A 139 -11.20 -11.09 3.92
N SER A 140 -10.52 -12.12 4.44
CA SER A 140 -9.07 -12.07 4.65
C SER A 140 -8.31 -12.05 3.33
N SER A 141 -8.74 -12.83 2.34
CA SER A 141 -8.18 -12.81 0.98
C SER A 141 -8.40 -11.45 0.32
N GLY A 142 -9.60 -10.87 0.44
CA GLY A 142 -9.90 -9.52 -0.03
C GLY A 142 -9.02 -8.46 0.63
N LEU A 143 -8.78 -8.57 1.94
CA LEU A 143 -7.85 -7.67 2.63
C LEU A 143 -6.43 -7.82 2.07
N GLY A 144 -6.00 -9.06 1.82
CA GLY A 144 -4.72 -9.36 1.16
C GLY A 144 -4.57 -8.64 -0.18
N MET A 145 -5.60 -8.65 -1.01
CA MET A 145 -5.62 -7.89 -2.26
C MET A 145 -5.38 -6.40 -2.00
N LEU A 146 -6.17 -5.77 -1.14
CA LEU A 146 -6.06 -4.34 -0.87
C LEU A 146 -4.69 -3.94 -0.29
N LEU A 147 -4.13 -4.77 0.60
CA LEU A 147 -2.78 -4.59 1.13
C LEU A 147 -1.70 -4.68 0.04
N ALA A 148 -1.86 -5.58 -0.92
CA ALA A 148 -0.97 -5.66 -2.08
C ALA A 148 -1.05 -4.40 -2.95
N GLY A 149 -2.27 -3.96 -3.27
CA GLY A 149 -2.50 -2.75 -4.05
C GLY A 149 -1.90 -1.51 -3.37
N ASN A 150 -2.16 -1.33 -2.07
CA ASN A 150 -1.60 -0.22 -1.29
C ASN A 150 -0.07 -0.19 -1.30
N LYS A 151 0.61 -1.35 -1.23
CA LYS A 151 2.09 -1.37 -1.30
C LYS A 151 2.63 -0.92 -2.65
N VAL A 152 1.94 -1.24 -3.75
CA VAL A 152 2.33 -0.78 -5.09
C VAL A 152 2.07 0.72 -5.23
N LEU A 153 0.88 1.17 -4.81
CA LEU A 153 0.45 2.56 -4.98
C LEU A 153 1.23 3.54 -4.12
N PHE A 154 1.65 3.15 -2.91
CA PHE A 154 2.45 4.03 -2.05
C PHE A 154 3.75 4.47 -2.76
N SER A 155 4.45 3.56 -3.42
CA SER A 155 5.67 3.90 -4.15
C SER A 155 5.38 4.90 -5.27
N LEU A 156 4.31 4.67 -6.03
CA LEU A 156 3.86 5.59 -7.09
C LEU A 156 3.40 6.94 -6.52
N LEU A 157 2.78 6.94 -5.34
CA LEU A 157 2.32 8.15 -4.65
C LEU A 157 3.53 9.01 -4.25
N CYS A 158 4.62 8.41 -3.77
CA CYS A 158 5.86 9.13 -3.50
C CYS A 158 6.41 9.83 -4.76
N PHE A 159 6.41 9.15 -5.92
CA PHE A 159 6.82 9.77 -7.18
C PHE A 159 5.87 10.89 -7.65
N LYS A 160 4.61 10.86 -7.23
CA LYS A 160 3.62 11.90 -7.56
C LYS A 160 3.69 13.12 -6.63
N VAL A 161 3.99 12.91 -5.35
CA VAL A 161 3.97 13.95 -4.31
C VAL A 161 5.29 14.73 -4.22
N TRP A 162 6.41 14.08 -4.57
CA TRP A 162 7.73 14.69 -4.61
C TRP A 162 8.29 14.71 -6.03
N ALA A 163 9.14 15.69 -6.33
CA ALA A 163 9.82 15.75 -7.62
C ALA A 163 10.68 14.49 -7.82
N PRO A 164 10.90 14.01 -9.07
CA PRO A 164 11.65 12.78 -9.33
C PRO A 164 13.03 12.72 -8.65
N LYS A 165 13.72 13.86 -8.53
CA LYS A 165 15.00 14.01 -7.82
C LYS A 165 14.93 13.74 -6.31
N ASP A 166 13.78 14.01 -5.67
CA ASP A 166 13.58 13.90 -4.23
C ASP A 166 12.76 12.66 -3.85
N ALA A 167 12.06 12.06 -4.83
CA ALA A 167 11.12 10.96 -4.62
C ALA A 167 11.79 9.71 -4.03
N SER A 168 13.01 9.38 -4.44
CA SER A 168 13.76 8.23 -3.89
C SER A 168 14.12 8.43 -2.41
N LEU A 169 14.53 9.64 -2.04
CA LEU A 169 14.83 10.00 -0.65
C LEU A 169 13.56 10.00 0.20
N ALA A 170 12.48 10.61 -0.30
CA ALA A 170 11.17 10.59 0.36
C ALA A 170 10.65 9.16 0.55
N LEU A 171 10.74 8.32 -0.48
CA LEU A 171 10.35 6.91 -0.43
C LEU A 171 11.12 6.16 0.66
N GLY A 172 12.44 6.34 0.72
CA GLY A 172 13.28 5.73 1.76
C GLY A 172 12.86 6.13 3.18
N LEU A 173 12.52 7.40 3.39
CA LEU A 173 12.03 7.90 4.68
C LEU A 173 10.63 7.37 5.01
N VAL A 174 9.71 7.31 4.04
CA VAL A 174 8.38 6.73 4.26
C VAL A 174 8.46 5.23 4.51
N CYS A 175 9.44 4.52 3.93
CA CYS A 175 9.70 3.11 4.25
C CYS A 175 10.08 2.88 5.73
N LEU A 176 10.55 3.88 6.47
CA LEU A 176 10.72 3.75 7.93
C LEU A 176 9.37 3.56 8.63
N ALA A 177 8.31 4.19 8.12
CA ALA A 177 6.94 4.00 8.61
C ALA A 177 6.48 2.54 8.43
N TYR A 178 6.96 1.86 7.39
CA TYR A 178 6.71 0.43 7.16
C TYR A 178 7.29 -0.41 8.30
N GLY A 179 8.52 -0.12 8.72
CA GLY A 179 9.17 -0.79 9.86
C GLY A 179 8.44 -0.50 11.18
N ILE A 180 8.03 0.74 11.41
CA ILE A 180 7.22 1.13 12.58
C ILE A 180 5.90 0.36 12.57
N ALA A 181 5.15 0.38 11.47
CA ALA A 181 3.88 -0.33 11.34
C ALA A 181 4.05 -1.86 11.51
N ALA A 182 5.17 -2.42 11.06
CA ALA A 182 5.49 -3.83 11.29
C ALA A 182 5.66 -4.14 12.78
N THR A 183 6.49 -3.36 13.48
CA THR A 183 6.73 -3.56 14.91
C THR A 183 5.45 -3.39 15.72
N PHE A 184 4.68 -2.32 15.49
CA PHE A 184 3.44 -2.07 16.23
C PHE A 184 2.33 -3.05 15.85
N GLY A 185 2.16 -3.35 14.56
CA GLY A 185 1.13 -4.29 14.09
C GLY A 185 1.39 -5.71 14.58
N SER A 186 2.63 -6.19 14.47
CA SER A 186 3.00 -7.51 15.00
C SER A 186 3.01 -7.55 16.52
N GLY A 187 3.49 -6.50 17.19
CA GLY A 187 3.52 -6.42 18.65
C GLY A 187 2.12 -6.43 19.27
N THR A 188 1.18 -5.66 18.72
CA THR A 188 -0.21 -5.65 19.20
C THR A 188 -0.94 -6.96 18.91
N ALA A 189 -0.71 -7.57 17.74
CA ALA A 189 -1.24 -8.89 17.43
C ALA A 189 -0.68 -9.98 18.37
N TRP A 190 0.60 -9.90 18.72
CA TRP A 190 1.22 -10.81 19.68
C TRP A 190 0.55 -10.73 21.04
N VAL A 191 0.22 -9.53 21.53
CA VAL A 191 -0.52 -9.34 22.78
C VAL A 191 -1.89 -10.04 22.74
N SER A 192 -2.59 -10.00 21.60
CA SER A 192 -3.84 -10.73 21.42
C SER A 192 -3.64 -12.25 21.45
N LEU A 193 -2.55 -12.76 20.87
CA LEU A 193 -2.20 -14.18 20.92
C LEU A 193 -1.85 -14.65 22.33
N CYS A 194 -1.25 -13.80 23.17
CA CYS A 194 -1.00 -14.13 24.57
C CYS A 194 -2.27 -14.38 25.40
N GLN A 195 -3.47 -14.09 24.86
CA GLN A 195 -4.74 -14.44 25.48
C GLN A 195 -5.18 -15.88 25.19
N MET A 196 -4.43 -16.61 24.35
CA MET A 196 -4.69 -18.00 24.01
C MET A 196 -4.41 -18.92 25.21
N GLN A 197 -5.35 -19.83 25.48
CA GLN A 197 -5.19 -20.83 26.54
C GLN A 197 -4.36 -22.01 26.04
N MET A 198 -3.36 -22.40 26.84
CA MET A 198 -2.45 -23.51 26.57
C MET A 198 -2.61 -24.58 27.65
N VAL A 199 -2.72 -25.85 27.26
CA VAL A 199 -2.73 -27.01 28.18
C VAL A 199 -1.70 -28.02 27.68
N GLY A 200 -0.69 -28.32 28.51
CA GLY A 200 0.37 -29.26 28.13
C GLY A 200 1.31 -28.76 27.02
N GLY A 201 1.31 -27.46 26.73
CA GLY A 201 2.11 -26.86 25.64
C GLY A 201 1.38 -26.77 24.30
N GLU A 202 0.17 -27.30 24.21
CA GLU A 202 -0.69 -27.21 23.03
C GLU A 202 -1.83 -26.20 23.23
N PRO A 203 -2.24 -25.48 22.17
CA PRO A 203 -3.38 -24.57 22.24
C PRO A 203 -4.68 -25.36 22.45
N VAL A 204 -5.48 -24.93 23.43
CA VAL A 204 -6.76 -25.61 23.73
C VAL A 204 -7.75 -25.39 22.59
N GLU A 205 -8.17 -26.46 21.94
CA GLU A 205 -9.20 -26.41 20.91
C GLU A 205 -10.57 -26.13 21.56
N GLY A 206 -11.34 -25.18 21.02
CA GLY A 206 -12.66 -24.83 21.55
C GLY A 206 -12.87 -23.33 21.79
N HIS A 207 -14.00 -23.01 22.42
CA HIS A 207 -14.53 -21.65 22.60
C HIS A 207 -13.67 -20.78 23.54
N GLN A 208 -12.56 -20.23 23.04
CA GLN A 208 -11.70 -19.31 23.77
C GLN A 208 -12.23 -17.87 23.72
N ARG A 209 -13.24 -17.57 24.55
CA ARG A 209 -13.84 -16.22 24.66
C ARG A 209 -12.83 -15.07 24.81
N PRO A 210 -11.76 -15.14 25.63
CA PRO A 210 -10.80 -14.03 25.74
C PRO A 210 -10.00 -13.80 24.46
N LEU A 211 -9.55 -14.87 23.79
CA LEU A 211 -8.85 -14.77 22.50
C LEU A 211 -9.79 -14.19 21.42
N ARG A 212 -11.04 -14.67 21.35
CA ARG A 212 -12.03 -14.16 20.39
C ARG A 212 -12.26 -12.66 20.55
N LEU A 213 -12.40 -12.17 21.78
CA LEU A 213 -12.56 -10.74 22.07
C LEU A 213 -11.29 -9.95 21.73
N ALA A 214 -10.11 -10.46 22.06
CA ALA A 214 -8.85 -9.80 21.76
C ALA A 214 -8.57 -9.71 20.25
N VAL A 215 -8.91 -10.75 19.49
CA VAL A 215 -8.79 -10.78 18.03
C VAL A 215 -9.83 -9.86 17.39
N ALA A 216 -11.09 -9.91 17.82
CA ALA A 216 -12.14 -9.04 17.31
C ALA A 216 -11.82 -7.56 17.58
N ALA A 217 -11.35 -7.22 18.78
CA ALA A 217 -10.94 -5.88 19.15
C ALA A 217 -9.70 -5.41 18.38
N TRP A 218 -8.81 -6.33 17.98
CA TRP A 218 -7.66 -5.97 17.16
C TRP A 218 -8.05 -5.57 15.73
N PHE A 219 -9.11 -6.20 15.20
CA PHE A 219 -9.66 -5.89 13.88
C PHE A 219 -10.67 -4.73 13.88
N SER A 220 -11.07 -4.20 15.04
CA SER A 220 -12.10 -3.15 15.16
C SER A 220 -11.50 -1.80 15.54
#